data_AF-A0A925S906-F1
#
_entry.id   AF-A0A925S906-F1
#
_cell.length_a   1.000
_cell.length_b   1.000
_cell.length_c   1.000
_cell.angle_alpha   90.00
_cell.angle_beta   90.00
_cell.angle_gamma   90.00
#
_symmetry.space_group_name_H-M   'P 1'
#
loop_
_entity.id
_entity.type
_entity.pdbx_description
1 polymer ?
#
loop_
_entity_poly.entity_id
_entity_poly.type
_entity_poly.pdbx_seq_one_letter_code
_entity_poly.pdbx_strand_id
1 'polypeptide(L)'
;MVDEFQSAEAETDIFAHVKRDLTPPPIRIGDLLVGAGMVDQETLDSCTGLALRMHVPLGRILSMEGHLTEELLMKALNVQDMIRAGTMTVEIGLKVLKVIRQQGLTVDEAFARVSVLPSVGGVKASRLGDLLRESAAATQKQIEAALVESLEASLPLGQVLLNRGIITFDLLNSALIGLRFISDGIATRPQILQALRSARLRKIRLLEPLSELGVIKEDPYQSKDVGDILYLAGLVNERELIAAREIAVTEDKTVEQALISCGFSTQKSTLALNELLLMLKEGTLQEDQILQLTKKLQTVDWDIPQVLAALDEYEEFVEEEIEVGDLLKLTGCIHPEDLEIATNKSLTKR
;
A
#
# COMPACT_ATOMS: atom_id res chain seq x y z
N MET A 1 -27.44 -45.61 69.57
CA MET A 1 -28.13 -44.47 68.93
C MET A 1 -27.06 -43.42 68.65
N VAL A 2 -26.27 -43.69 67.62
CA VAL A 2 -25.24 -42.80 67.09
C VAL A 2 -25.33 -43.06 65.59
N ASP A 3 -26.01 -42.16 64.89
CA ASP A 3 -26.08 -42.12 63.45
C ASP A 3 -26.47 -40.70 63.03
N GLU A 4 -26.01 -40.34 61.84
CA GLU A 4 -26.27 -39.11 61.07
C GLU A 4 -25.23 -37.99 61.16
N PHE A 5 -24.87 -37.51 59.96
CA PHE A 5 -23.94 -36.44 59.58
C PHE A 5 -22.49 -36.81 59.22
N GLN A 6 -22.30 -37.73 58.27
CA GLN A 6 -21.17 -37.67 57.30
C GLN A 6 -21.51 -38.49 56.03
N SER A 7 -22.28 -37.93 55.08
CA SER A 7 -22.44 -38.54 53.74
C SER A 7 -22.93 -37.52 52.69
N ALA A 8 -22.09 -36.55 52.30
CA ALA A 8 -22.44 -35.62 51.21
C ALA A 8 -21.24 -35.05 50.43
N GLU A 9 -20.13 -35.80 50.27
CA GLU A 9 -18.95 -35.34 49.52
C GLU A 9 -18.40 -36.35 48.48
N ALA A 10 -19.16 -37.37 48.08
CA ALA A 10 -18.63 -38.46 47.25
C ALA A 10 -19.26 -38.62 45.84
N GLU A 11 -19.85 -37.57 45.24
CA GLU A 11 -20.48 -37.69 43.90
C GLU A 11 -19.96 -36.72 42.82
N THR A 12 -18.90 -35.95 43.06
CA THR A 12 -18.36 -35.01 42.05
C THR A 12 -17.17 -35.52 41.23
N ASP A 13 -16.70 -36.75 41.42
CA ASP A 13 -15.43 -37.24 40.84
C ASP A 13 -15.55 -38.24 39.67
N ILE A 14 -16.74 -38.46 39.10
CA ILE A 14 -16.91 -39.43 38.00
C ILE A 14 -16.76 -38.78 36.60
N PHE A 15 -16.79 -37.45 36.49
CA PHE A 15 -16.63 -36.75 35.20
C PHE A 15 -15.24 -36.15 34.93
N ALA A 16 -14.26 -36.36 35.82
CA ALA A 16 -12.93 -35.76 35.70
C ALA A 16 -11.93 -36.52 34.79
N HIS A 17 -12.28 -37.72 34.27
CA HIS A 17 -11.32 -38.60 33.58
C HIS A 17 -11.47 -38.70 32.05
N VAL A 18 -12.18 -37.78 31.39
CA VAL A 18 -12.21 -37.72 29.91
C VAL A 18 -11.98 -36.29 29.38
N LYS A 19 -10.90 -35.66 29.85
CA LYS A 19 -10.19 -34.66 29.05
C LYS A 19 -8.86 -35.28 28.62
N ARG A 20 -8.93 -36.14 27.60
CA ARG A 20 -7.73 -36.46 26.82
C ARG A 20 -7.17 -35.15 26.32
N ASP A 21 -5.91 -34.90 26.66
CA ASP A 21 -5.09 -33.82 26.13
C ASP A 21 -5.27 -33.74 24.61
N LEU A 22 -6.03 -32.74 24.16
CA LEU A 22 -6.05 -32.29 22.77
C LEU A 22 -4.84 -31.35 22.57
N THR A 23 -3.64 -31.85 22.87
CA THR A 23 -2.43 -31.23 22.32
C THR A 23 -2.34 -31.70 20.86
N PRO A 24 -2.26 -30.80 19.87
CA PRO A 24 -2.04 -31.23 18.51
C PRO A 24 -0.73 -32.02 18.44
N PRO A 25 -0.69 -33.13 17.69
CA PRO A 25 0.51 -33.97 17.62
C PRO A 25 1.72 -33.11 17.25
N PRO A 26 2.90 -33.36 17.85
CA PRO A 26 4.09 -32.60 17.54
C PRO A 26 4.38 -32.73 16.05
N ILE A 27 4.33 -31.60 15.33
CA ILE A 27 4.56 -31.55 13.89
C ILE A 27 5.93 -32.18 13.63
N ARG A 28 5.96 -33.21 12.79
CA ARG A 28 7.18 -33.93 12.45
C ARG A 28 7.92 -33.15 11.37
N ILE A 29 9.25 -33.14 11.46
CA ILE A 29 10.08 -32.41 10.51
C ILE A 29 9.93 -33.01 9.10
N GLY A 30 9.76 -34.33 9.00
CA GLY A 30 9.50 -35.03 7.73
C GLY A 30 8.25 -34.50 7.02
N ASP A 31 7.14 -34.35 7.75
CA ASP A 31 5.88 -33.87 7.18
C ASP A 31 6.00 -32.41 6.70
N LEU A 32 6.76 -31.58 7.42
CA LEU A 32 7.06 -30.19 7.00
C LEU A 32 7.94 -30.15 5.73
N LEU A 33 8.97 -31.00 5.67
CA LEU A 33 9.87 -31.06 4.52
C LEU A 33 9.13 -31.53 3.25
N VAL A 34 8.25 -32.53 3.38
CA VAL A 34 7.41 -32.99 2.27
C VAL A 34 6.37 -31.93 1.90
N GLY A 35 5.70 -31.33 2.88
CA GLY A 35 4.70 -30.28 2.62
C GLY A 35 5.27 -29.02 1.97
N ALA A 36 6.54 -28.71 2.23
CA ALA A 36 7.30 -27.63 1.58
C ALA A 36 7.89 -28.05 0.22
N GLY A 37 7.75 -29.32 -0.16
CA GLY A 37 8.31 -29.92 -1.37
C GLY A 37 9.84 -30.03 -1.36
N MET A 38 10.49 -29.91 -0.20
CA MET A 38 11.94 -29.99 -0.07
C MET A 38 12.46 -31.42 -0.23
N VAL A 39 11.61 -32.41 0.09
CA VAL A 39 11.92 -33.85 0.03
C VAL A 39 10.66 -34.57 -0.47
N ASP A 40 10.80 -35.58 -1.32
CA ASP A 40 9.69 -36.38 -1.81
C ASP A 40 9.29 -37.46 -0.79
N GLN A 41 8.01 -37.87 -0.78
CA GLN A 41 7.52 -38.87 0.17
C GLN A 41 8.30 -40.20 0.09
N GLU A 42 8.64 -40.67 -1.11
CA GLU A 42 9.41 -41.90 -1.31
C GLU A 42 10.83 -41.80 -0.73
N THR A 43 11.47 -40.65 -0.88
CA THR A 43 12.79 -40.38 -0.31
C THR A 43 12.74 -40.27 1.21
N LEU A 44 11.69 -39.67 1.76
CA LEU A 44 11.48 -39.58 3.20
C LEU A 44 11.32 -40.97 3.83
N ASP A 45 10.51 -41.84 3.22
CA ASP A 45 10.26 -43.20 3.73
C ASP A 45 11.54 -44.05 3.70
N SER A 46 12.31 -43.94 2.61
CA SER A 46 13.61 -44.61 2.44
C SER A 46 14.63 -44.15 3.49
N CYS A 47 14.79 -42.83 3.66
CA CYS A 47 15.70 -42.26 4.66
C CYS A 47 15.24 -42.55 6.10
N THR A 48 13.93 -42.66 6.36
CA THR A 48 13.39 -43.04 7.67
C THR A 48 13.74 -44.48 8.03
N GLY A 49 13.68 -45.40 7.06
CA GLY A 49 14.13 -46.78 7.25
C GLY A 49 15.62 -46.87 7.58
N LEU A 50 16.45 -46.06 6.92
CA LEU A 50 17.89 -45.97 7.21
C LEU A 50 18.16 -45.34 8.58
N ALA A 51 17.42 -44.28 8.97
CA ALA A 51 17.51 -43.63 10.28
C ALA A 51 17.29 -44.60 11.43
N LEU A 52 16.29 -45.45 11.30
CA LEU A 52 15.98 -46.44 12.31
C LEU A 52 17.08 -47.51 12.41
N ARG A 53 17.61 -47.98 11.28
CA ARG A 53 18.67 -49.02 11.24
C ARG A 53 20.01 -48.51 11.77
N MET A 54 20.34 -47.26 11.48
CA MET A 54 21.63 -46.67 11.82
C MET A 54 21.61 -45.95 13.18
N HIS A 55 20.45 -45.77 13.80
CA HIS A 55 20.26 -44.96 15.01
C HIS A 55 20.78 -43.51 14.85
N VAL A 56 20.59 -42.93 13.66
CA VAL A 56 21.01 -41.55 13.33
C VAL A 56 19.76 -40.69 13.06
N PRO A 57 19.73 -39.41 13.47
CA PRO A 57 18.60 -38.53 13.19
C PRO A 57 18.30 -38.40 11.70
N LEU A 58 17.01 -38.39 11.36
CA LEU A 58 16.53 -38.33 9.98
C LEU A 58 17.11 -37.15 9.18
N GLY A 59 17.22 -35.96 9.79
CA GLY A 59 17.81 -34.79 9.13
C GLY A 59 19.28 -34.99 8.74
N ARG A 60 20.06 -35.72 9.55
CA ARG A 60 21.46 -36.01 9.24
C ARG A 60 21.57 -37.01 8.08
N ILE A 61 20.68 -37.98 7.99
CA ILE A 61 20.65 -38.92 6.85
C ILE A 61 20.22 -38.22 5.56
N LEU A 62 19.20 -37.34 5.62
CA LEU A 62 18.80 -36.54 4.46
C LEU A 62 19.93 -35.65 3.92
N SER A 63 20.79 -35.15 4.82
CA SER A 63 22.00 -34.40 4.44
C SER A 63 23.10 -35.31 3.89
N MET A 64 23.34 -36.47 4.50
CA MET A 64 24.34 -37.43 4.04
C MET A 64 24.02 -38.02 2.65
N GLU A 65 22.76 -38.31 2.37
CA GLU A 65 22.30 -38.80 1.06
C GLU A 65 22.20 -37.68 0.01
N GLY A 66 22.48 -36.42 0.38
CA GLY A 66 22.50 -35.27 -0.52
C GLY A 66 21.13 -34.75 -0.94
N HIS A 67 20.04 -35.23 -0.32
CA HIS A 67 18.68 -34.78 -0.62
C HIS A 67 18.34 -33.42 0.00
N LEU A 68 19.02 -33.02 1.07
CA LEU A 68 18.80 -31.75 1.76
C LEU A 68 20.11 -31.16 2.28
N THR A 69 20.46 -29.93 1.89
CA THR A 69 21.65 -29.26 2.43
C THR A 69 21.51 -28.97 3.93
N GLU A 70 22.62 -28.98 4.67
CA GLU A 70 22.65 -28.65 6.10
C GLU A 70 22.08 -27.26 6.42
N GLU A 71 22.31 -26.27 5.54
CA GLU A 71 21.74 -24.92 5.69
C GLU A 71 20.21 -24.93 5.63
N LEU A 72 19.61 -25.60 4.64
CA LEU A 72 18.15 -25.72 4.52
C LEU A 72 17.56 -26.54 5.67
N LEU A 73 18.26 -27.56 6.16
CA LEU A 73 17.83 -28.33 7.33
C LEU A 73 17.76 -27.45 8.57
N MET A 74 18.77 -26.61 8.81
CA MET A 74 18.77 -25.67 9.94
C MET A 74 17.62 -24.66 9.83
N LYS A 75 17.37 -24.12 8.63
CA LYS A 75 16.22 -23.22 8.39
C LYS A 75 14.88 -23.94 8.64
N ALA A 76 14.75 -25.21 8.24
CA ALA A 76 13.55 -26.02 8.48
C ALA A 76 13.31 -26.33 9.96
N LEU A 77 14.37 -26.58 10.72
CA LEU A 77 14.29 -26.78 12.18
C LEU A 77 13.87 -25.49 12.89
N ASN A 78 14.43 -24.33 12.51
CA ASN A 78 14.03 -23.04 13.06
C ASN A 78 12.52 -22.76 12.84
N VAL A 79 12.02 -23.04 11.63
CA VAL A 79 10.58 -22.92 11.33
C VAL A 79 9.76 -23.89 12.18
N GLN A 80 10.19 -25.13 12.35
CA GLN A 80 9.50 -26.11 13.20
C GLN A 80 9.44 -25.65 14.67
N ASP A 81 10.52 -25.08 15.20
CA ASP A 81 10.59 -24.60 16.57
C ASP A 81 9.68 -23.38 16.78
N MET A 82 9.63 -22.46 15.81
CA MET A 82 8.67 -21.35 15.82
C MET A 82 7.20 -21.84 15.81
N ILE A 83 6.89 -22.91 15.07
CA ILE A 83 5.53 -23.48 15.11
C ILE A 83 5.24 -24.13 16.47
N ARG A 84 6.21 -24.83 17.05
CA ARG A 84 6.07 -25.42 18.39
C ARG A 84 5.92 -24.37 19.49
N ALA A 85 6.61 -23.24 19.34
CA ALA A 85 6.50 -22.08 20.22
C ALA A 85 5.18 -21.30 20.05
N GLY A 86 4.38 -21.63 19.03
CA GLY A 86 3.11 -20.97 18.74
C GLY A 86 3.24 -19.57 18.12
N THR A 87 4.45 -19.15 17.74
CA THR A 87 4.68 -17.85 17.07
C THR A 87 4.31 -17.89 15.59
N MET A 88 4.15 -19.09 15.02
CA MET A 88 3.82 -19.32 13.62
C MET A 88 2.85 -20.51 13.48
N THR A 89 1.90 -20.44 12.55
CA THR A 89 1.03 -21.58 12.22
C THR A 89 1.72 -22.52 11.23
N VAL A 90 1.29 -23.80 11.18
CA VAL A 90 1.83 -24.80 10.24
C VAL A 90 1.73 -24.31 8.79
N GLU A 91 0.61 -23.71 8.42
CA GLU A 91 0.35 -23.21 7.06
C GLU A 91 1.33 -22.09 6.66
N ILE A 92 1.59 -21.15 7.58
CA ILE A 92 2.58 -20.09 7.38
C ILE A 92 3.98 -20.69 7.29
N GLY A 93 4.32 -21.65 8.16
CA GLY A 93 5.61 -22.33 8.13
C GLY A 93 5.88 -23.05 6.81
N LEU A 94 4.88 -23.72 6.23
CA LEU A 94 5.01 -24.36 4.91
C LEU A 94 5.29 -23.33 3.80
N LYS A 95 4.63 -22.16 3.84
CA LYS A 95 4.88 -21.07 2.88
C LYS A 95 6.28 -20.49 3.05
N VAL A 96 6.71 -20.24 4.30
CA VAL A 96 8.05 -19.74 4.63
C VAL A 96 9.12 -20.66 4.06
N LEU A 97 9.00 -21.97 4.24
CA LEU A 97 9.95 -22.94 3.71
C LEU A 97 9.99 -22.97 2.18
N LYS A 98 8.84 -22.81 1.51
CA LYS A 98 8.79 -22.70 0.04
C LYS A 98 9.53 -21.46 -0.47
N VAL A 99 9.34 -20.31 0.19
CA VAL A 99 10.02 -19.06 -0.16
C VAL A 99 11.53 -19.17 0.07
N ILE A 100 11.96 -19.74 1.20
CA ILE A 100 13.38 -19.99 1.52
C ILE A 100 14.03 -20.83 0.43
N ARG A 101 13.37 -21.91 -0.01
CA ARG A 101 13.89 -22.77 -1.07
C ARG A 101 14.04 -22.04 -2.41
N GLN A 102 13.08 -21.19 -2.77
CA GLN A 102 13.06 -20.50 -4.08
C GLN A 102 14.05 -19.33 -4.15
N GLN A 103 14.25 -18.62 -3.04
CA GLN A 103 14.93 -17.32 -3.03
C GLN A 103 16.17 -17.28 -2.13
N GLY A 104 16.47 -18.35 -1.37
CA GLY A 104 17.66 -18.44 -0.53
C GLY A 104 17.64 -17.53 0.71
N LEU A 105 16.49 -16.97 1.07
CA LEU A 105 16.35 -16.00 2.16
C LEU A 105 16.63 -16.58 3.55
N THR A 106 16.79 -15.69 4.53
CA THR A 106 16.76 -16.05 5.96
C THR A 106 15.34 -16.34 6.43
N VAL A 107 15.22 -17.03 7.58
CA VAL A 107 13.90 -17.40 8.14
C VAL A 107 13.10 -16.15 8.49
N ASP A 108 13.73 -15.12 9.06
CA ASP A 108 13.05 -13.89 9.49
C ASP A 108 12.59 -13.04 8.29
N GLU A 109 13.39 -12.94 7.23
CA GLU A 109 12.99 -12.24 5.99
C GLU A 109 11.85 -12.97 5.27
N ALA A 110 11.94 -14.31 5.19
CA ALA A 110 10.89 -15.14 4.61
C ALA A 110 9.61 -15.07 5.46
N PHE A 111 9.72 -15.06 6.79
CA PHE A 111 8.60 -14.89 7.69
C PHE A 111 7.98 -13.49 7.57
N ALA A 112 8.77 -12.42 7.49
CA ALA A 112 8.26 -11.07 7.26
C ALA A 112 7.47 -11.01 5.94
N ARG A 113 8.03 -11.54 4.85
CA ARG A 113 7.32 -11.63 3.55
C ARG A 113 6.05 -12.46 3.62
N VAL A 114 6.09 -13.61 4.31
CA VAL A 114 4.90 -14.48 4.43
C VAL A 114 3.88 -13.95 5.45
N SER A 115 4.29 -13.17 6.44
CA SER A 115 3.37 -12.51 7.37
C SER A 115 2.62 -11.34 6.72
N VAL A 116 3.23 -10.74 5.68
CA VAL A 116 2.57 -9.79 4.77
C VAL A 116 1.69 -10.53 3.74
N LEU A 117 1.98 -11.81 3.45
CA LEU A 117 1.13 -12.67 2.63
C LEU A 117 -0.05 -13.22 3.45
N PRO A 118 -1.31 -12.84 3.16
CA PRO A 118 -2.44 -13.38 3.89
C PRO A 118 -2.51 -14.92 3.82
N SER A 119 -2.87 -15.52 4.95
CA SER A 119 -2.98 -16.95 5.22
C SER A 119 -3.88 -17.67 4.21
N VAL A 120 -3.48 -18.87 3.78
CA VAL A 120 -4.38 -19.79 3.08
C VAL A 120 -5.31 -20.35 4.16
N GLY A 121 -6.57 -19.94 4.15
CA GLY A 121 -7.56 -20.26 5.20
C GLY A 121 -8.50 -19.10 5.51
N GLY A 122 -8.15 -17.89 5.09
CA GLY A 122 -9.02 -16.74 5.10
C GLY A 122 -8.38 -15.69 4.23
N VAL A 123 -8.91 -15.52 3.03
CA VAL A 123 -8.61 -14.36 2.18
C VAL A 123 -9.13 -13.16 2.96
N LYS A 124 -8.31 -12.64 3.88
CA LYS A 124 -8.40 -11.24 4.26
C LYS A 124 -8.10 -10.52 2.95
N ALA A 125 -9.16 -10.19 2.23
CA ALA A 125 -9.03 -9.29 1.13
C ALA A 125 -8.33 -8.04 1.69
N SER A 126 -7.49 -7.40 0.89
CA SER A 126 -6.98 -6.08 1.29
C SER A 126 -8.18 -5.21 1.70
N ARG A 127 -7.99 -4.20 2.56
CA ARG A 127 -9.08 -3.30 2.98
C ARG A 127 -9.91 -2.82 1.77
N LEU A 128 -9.23 -2.62 0.63
CA LEU A 128 -9.79 -2.36 -0.68
C LEU A 128 -10.63 -3.52 -1.24
N GLY A 129 -10.10 -4.74 -1.30
CA GLY A 129 -10.84 -5.92 -1.76
C GLY A 129 -12.14 -6.17 -0.95
N ASP A 130 -12.10 -6.05 0.38
CA ASP A 130 -13.31 -6.18 1.20
C ASP A 130 -14.34 -5.09 0.88
N LEU A 131 -13.89 -3.85 0.71
CA LEU A 131 -14.77 -2.72 0.36
C LEU A 131 -15.40 -2.89 -1.03
N LEU A 132 -14.63 -3.36 -2.01
CA LEU A 132 -15.11 -3.64 -3.36
C LEU A 132 -16.10 -4.82 -3.40
N ARG A 133 -15.86 -5.85 -2.60
CA ARG A 133 -16.80 -6.97 -2.44
C ARG A 133 -18.12 -6.49 -1.84
N GLU A 134 -18.05 -5.79 -0.72
CA GLU A 134 -19.23 -5.35 0.02
C GLU A 134 -20.02 -4.28 -0.72
N SER A 135 -19.38 -3.44 -1.52
CA SER A 135 -20.06 -2.50 -2.43
C SER A 135 -20.66 -3.18 -3.68
N ALA A 136 -20.50 -4.50 -3.82
CA ALA A 136 -20.87 -5.28 -4.99
C ALA A 136 -20.23 -4.75 -6.29
N ALA A 137 -19.02 -4.21 -6.18
CA ALA A 137 -18.19 -3.77 -7.30
C ALA A 137 -17.41 -4.94 -7.92
N ALA A 138 -16.98 -5.91 -7.10
CA ALA A 138 -16.27 -7.11 -7.55
C ALA A 138 -16.75 -8.33 -6.77
N THR A 139 -16.69 -9.50 -7.39
CA THR A 139 -17.01 -10.77 -6.73
C THR A 139 -15.82 -11.30 -5.93
N GLN A 140 -16.07 -12.16 -4.93
CA GLN A 140 -15.02 -12.80 -4.14
C GLN A 140 -14.01 -13.54 -5.03
N LYS A 141 -14.48 -14.28 -6.04
CA LYS A 141 -13.61 -15.02 -6.99
C LYS A 141 -12.73 -14.08 -7.81
N GLN A 142 -13.25 -12.93 -8.23
CA GLN A 142 -12.49 -11.93 -8.97
C GLN A 142 -11.39 -11.30 -8.12
N ILE A 143 -11.70 -10.99 -6.86
CA ILE A 143 -10.73 -10.44 -5.90
C ILE A 143 -9.65 -11.46 -5.59
N GLU A 144 -10.01 -12.72 -5.33
CA GLU A 144 -9.05 -13.79 -5.06
C GLU A 144 -8.10 -14.02 -6.23
N ALA A 145 -8.63 -14.10 -7.45
CA ALA A 145 -7.80 -14.28 -8.65
C ALA A 145 -6.88 -13.07 -8.90
N ALA A 146 -7.36 -11.85 -8.62
CA ALA A 146 -6.56 -10.64 -8.74
C ALA A 146 -5.49 -10.54 -7.64
N LEU A 147 -5.77 -11.01 -6.42
CA LEU A 147 -4.80 -11.06 -5.32
C LEU A 147 -3.65 -12.02 -5.60
N VAL A 148 -3.91 -13.17 -6.24
CA VAL A 148 -2.82 -14.08 -6.63
C VAL A 148 -1.90 -13.40 -7.63
N GLU A 149 -2.46 -12.77 -8.67
CA GLU A 149 -1.68 -12.05 -9.67
C GLU A 149 -0.97 -10.82 -9.10
N SER A 150 -1.60 -10.10 -8.17
CA SER A 150 -0.99 -8.92 -7.54
C SER A 150 0.29 -9.29 -6.80
N LEU A 151 0.30 -10.47 -6.15
CA LEU A 151 1.46 -11.00 -5.44
C LEU A 151 2.55 -11.51 -6.39
N GLU A 152 2.17 -12.18 -7.48
CA GLU A 152 3.12 -12.65 -8.50
C GLU A 152 3.78 -11.50 -9.25
N ALA A 153 3.01 -10.47 -9.60
CA ALA A 153 3.46 -9.31 -10.36
C ALA A 153 4.05 -8.18 -9.48
N SER A 154 3.94 -8.28 -8.15
CA SER A 154 4.29 -7.19 -7.21
C SER A 154 3.58 -5.87 -7.54
N LEU A 155 2.32 -5.97 -7.95
CA LEU A 155 1.47 -4.82 -8.28
C LEU A 155 0.37 -4.64 -7.21
N PRO A 156 -0.13 -3.41 -7.00
CA PRO A 156 -1.31 -3.19 -6.16
C PRO A 156 -2.56 -3.92 -6.68
N LEU A 157 -3.45 -4.34 -5.79
CA LEU A 157 -4.65 -5.11 -6.12
C LEU A 157 -5.57 -4.34 -7.07
N GLY A 158 -5.79 -3.05 -6.80
CA GLY A 158 -6.63 -2.17 -7.61
C GLY A 158 -6.11 -2.06 -9.04
N GLN A 159 -4.78 -2.03 -9.22
CA GLN A 159 -4.17 -1.99 -10.55
C GLN A 159 -4.38 -3.29 -11.33
N VAL A 160 -4.28 -4.45 -10.68
CA VAL A 160 -4.64 -5.73 -11.30
C VAL A 160 -6.12 -5.78 -11.67
N LEU A 161 -7.00 -5.31 -10.78
CA LEU A 161 -8.44 -5.25 -11.04
C LEU A 161 -8.80 -4.32 -12.20
N LEU A 162 -8.07 -3.19 -12.36
CA LEU A 162 -8.18 -2.30 -13.51
C LEU A 162 -7.71 -2.99 -14.81
N ASN A 163 -6.54 -3.63 -14.78
CA ASN A 163 -5.96 -4.30 -15.95
C ASN A 163 -6.87 -5.43 -16.45
N ARG A 164 -7.56 -6.12 -15.53
CA ARG A 164 -8.57 -7.14 -15.85
C ARG A 164 -9.93 -6.56 -16.26
N GLY A 165 -10.12 -5.25 -16.20
CA GLY A 165 -11.38 -4.57 -16.51
C GLY A 165 -12.53 -4.90 -15.54
N ILE A 166 -12.22 -5.36 -14.33
CA ILE A 166 -13.23 -5.74 -13.32
C ILE A 166 -13.82 -4.48 -12.68
N ILE A 167 -12.99 -3.48 -12.45
CA ILE A 167 -13.37 -2.16 -11.92
C ILE A 167 -12.96 -1.06 -12.90
N THR A 168 -13.57 0.11 -12.78
CA THR A 168 -13.18 1.32 -13.51
C THR A 168 -12.25 2.18 -12.67
N PHE A 169 -11.54 3.09 -13.34
CA PHE A 169 -10.65 4.06 -12.69
C PHE A 169 -11.39 4.92 -11.66
N ASP A 170 -12.56 5.47 -12.04
CA ASP A 170 -13.40 6.28 -11.15
C ASP A 170 -13.84 5.51 -9.89
N LEU A 171 -14.13 4.22 -10.05
CA LEU A 171 -14.57 3.38 -8.95
C LEU A 171 -13.41 3.05 -8.01
N LEU A 172 -12.22 2.80 -8.55
CA LEU A 172 -11.02 2.59 -7.74
C LEU A 172 -10.68 3.86 -6.95
N ASN A 173 -10.65 5.02 -7.62
CA ASN A 173 -10.37 6.29 -6.96
C ASN A 173 -11.40 6.57 -5.85
N SER A 174 -12.68 6.36 -6.13
CA SER A 174 -13.74 6.47 -5.12
C SER A 174 -13.54 5.49 -3.95
N ALA A 175 -13.13 4.25 -4.21
CA ALA A 175 -12.88 3.27 -3.16
C ALA A 175 -11.69 3.69 -2.27
N LEU A 176 -10.61 4.20 -2.87
CA LEU A 176 -9.44 4.70 -2.13
C LEU A 176 -9.76 5.92 -1.27
N ILE A 177 -10.50 6.90 -1.80
CA ILE A 177 -11.00 8.05 -1.04
C ILE A 177 -11.88 7.59 0.12
N GLY A 178 -12.79 6.64 -0.13
CA GLY A 178 -13.65 6.08 0.90
C GLY A 178 -12.87 5.37 2.02
N LEU A 179 -11.83 4.62 1.68
CA LEU A 179 -10.95 4.01 2.68
C LEU A 179 -10.18 5.06 3.50
N ARG A 180 -9.70 6.12 2.85
CA ARG A 180 -9.03 7.22 3.53
C ARG A 180 -9.97 7.93 4.51
N PHE A 181 -11.23 8.18 4.12
CA PHE A 181 -12.25 8.73 5.02
C PHE A 181 -12.56 7.83 6.22
N ILE A 182 -12.50 6.50 6.05
CA ILE A 182 -12.65 5.56 7.17
C ILE A 182 -11.43 5.65 8.09
N SER A 183 -10.23 5.71 7.52
CA SER A 183 -8.98 5.84 8.29
C SER A 183 -8.94 7.13 9.10
N ASP A 184 -9.34 8.24 8.50
CA ASP A 184 -9.36 9.56 9.12
C ASP A 184 -10.56 9.77 10.05
N GLY A 185 -11.44 8.77 10.17
CA GLY A 185 -12.62 8.81 11.05
C GLY A 185 -13.73 9.76 10.58
N ILE A 186 -13.66 10.26 9.34
CA ILE A 186 -14.62 11.20 8.74
C ILE A 186 -15.95 10.50 8.43
N ALA A 187 -15.86 9.25 7.95
CA ALA A 187 -17.03 8.48 7.54
C ALA A 187 -16.97 7.05 8.07
N THR A 188 -18.13 6.50 8.42
CA THR A 188 -18.22 5.10 8.82
C THR A 188 -18.24 4.19 7.59
N ARG A 189 -17.73 2.96 7.74
CA ARG A 189 -17.73 1.96 6.65
C ARG A 189 -19.11 1.75 6.00
N PRO A 190 -20.24 1.67 6.73
CA PRO A 190 -21.57 1.56 6.12
C PRO A 190 -21.94 2.78 5.25
N GLN A 191 -21.60 3.99 5.68
CA GLN A 191 -21.84 5.22 4.90
C GLN A 191 -21.04 5.20 3.59
N ILE A 192 -19.76 4.81 3.64
CA ILE A 192 -18.92 4.67 2.45
C ILE A 192 -19.48 3.61 1.49
N LEU A 193 -19.92 2.46 2.00
CA LEU A 193 -20.50 1.41 1.16
C LEU A 193 -21.78 1.88 0.45
N GLN A 194 -22.64 2.61 1.16
CA GLN A 194 -23.84 3.20 0.59
C GLN A 194 -23.50 4.25 -0.47
N ALA A 195 -22.55 5.14 -0.16
CA ALA A 195 -22.06 6.17 -1.07
C ALA A 195 -21.48 5.55 -2.35
N LEU A 196 -20.57 4.57 -2.23
CA LEU A 196 -19.95 3.87 -3.36
C LEU A 196 -20.97 3.19 -4.27
N ARG A 197 -21.97 2.51 -3.68
CA ARG A 197 -23.05 1.89 -4.47
C ARG A 197 -23.83 2.94 -5.26
N SER A 198 -24.18 4.06 -4.63
CA SER A 198 -24.92 5.12 -5.31
C SER A 198 -24.07 5.86 -6.36
N ALA A 199 -22.78 6.10 -6.08
CA ALA A 199 -21.82 6.69 -6.99
C ALA A 199 -21.68 5.84 -8.25
N ARG A 200 -21.54 4.51 -8.07
CA ARG A 200 -21.44 3.55 -9.16
C ARG A 200 -22.71 3.47 -10.01
N LEU A 201 -23.88 3.44 -9.37
CA LEU A 201 -25.17 3.33 -10.08
C LEU A 201 -25.53 4.62 -10.84
N ARG A 202 -25.22 5.79 -10.25
CA ARG A 202 -25.53 7.11 -10.83
C ARG A 202 -24.39 7.67 -11.69
N LYS A 203 -23.20 7.04 -11.69
CA LYS A 203 -21.98 7.52 -12.35
C LYS A 203 -21.58 8.94 -11.92
N ILE A 204 -21.63 9.17 -10.61
CA ILE A 204 -21.25 10.44 -9.98
C ILE A 204 -20.05 10.25 -9.06
N ARG A 205 -19.40 11.34 -8.65
CA ARG A 205 -18.25 11.29 -7.74
C ARG A 205 -18.70 10.89 -6.33
N LEU A 206 -17.83 10.20 -5.58
CA LEU A 206 -18.13 9.73 -4.22
C LEU A 206 -18.57 10.86 -3.25
N LEU A 207 -18.00 12.05 -3.42
CA LEU A 207 -18.27 13.21 -2.56
C LEU A 207 -19.74 13.62 -2.60
N GLU A 208 -20.40 13.52 -3.75
CA GLU A 208 -21.79 13.93 -3.93
C GLU A 208 -22.75 13.07 -3.04
N PRO A 209 -22.76 11.72 -3.13
CA PRO A 209 -23.51 10.89 -2.18
C PRO A 209 -23.17 11.11 -0.72
N LEU A 210 -21.91 11.38 -0.39
CA LEU A 210 -21.51 11.60 1.00
C LEU A 210 -22.05 12.94 1.54
N SER A 211 -22.14 13.94 0.67
CA SER A 211 -22.80 15.21 0.99
C SER A 211 -24.31 15.05 1.18
N GLU A 212 -24.97 14.25 0.33
CA GLU A 212 -26.40 13.93 0.46
C GLU A 212 -26.69 13.17 1.77
N LEU A 213 -25.76 12.33 2.22
CA LEU A 213 -25.84 11.62 3.51
C LEU A 213 -25.53 12.52 4.71
N GLY A 214 -25.14 13.79 4.49
CA GLY A 214 -24.79 14.74 5.54
C GLY A 214 -23.47 14.42 6.24
N VAL A 215 -22.63 13.56 5.66
CA VAL A 215 -21.34 13.15 6.24
C VAL A 215 -20.30 14.23 6.06
N ILE A 216 -20.28 14.86 4.88
CA ILE A 216 -19.36 15.94 4.52
C ILE A 216 -20.14 17.14 4.00
N LYS A 217 -19.64 18.35 4.30
CA LYS A 217 -20.19 19.60 3.75
C LYS A 217 -19.31 20.16 2.64
N GLU A 218 -18.01 20.00 2.81
CA GLU A 218 -16.96 20.41 1.88
C GLU A 218 -16.01 19.22 1.71
N ASP A 219 -15.26 19.21 0.61
CA ASP A 219 -14.26 18.17 0.36
C ASP A 219 -13.08 18.37 1.31
N PRO A 220 -12.83 17.47 2.28
CA PRO A 220 -11.73 17.60 3.21
C PRO A 220 -10.35 17.49 2.53
N TYR A 221 -10.28 17.05 1.27
CA TYR A 221 -9.05 16.97 0.49
C TYR A 221 -9.05 17.91 -0.72
N GLN A 222 -9.77 19.03 -0.65
CA GLN A 222 -9.77 20.03 -1.72
C GLN A 222 -8.38 20.63 -2.00
N SER A 223 -7.46 20.60 -1.02
CA SER A 223 -6.08 21.01 -1.24
C SER A 223 -5.31 19.95 -2.02
N LYS A 224 -4.65 20.37 -3.11
CA LYS A 224 -3.74 19.52 -3.89
C LYS A 224 -2.65 18.93 -2.99
N ASP A 225 -2.39 17.64 -3.18
CA ASP A 225 -1.26 16.94 -2.56
C ASP A 225 -0.03 16.90 -3.48
N VAL A 226 1.09 16.38 -2.99
CA VAL A 226 2.33 16.23 -3.79
C VAL A 226 2.09 15.38 -5.03
N GLY A 227 1.24 14.36 -4.91
CA GLY A 227 0.88 13.49 -6.03
C GLY A 227 0.13 14.23 -7.13
N ASP A 228 -0.78 15.14 -6.77
CA ASP A 228 -1.51 15.97 -7.73
C ASP A 228 -0.57 16.91 -8.50
N ILE A 229 0.41 17.53 -7.83
CA ILE A 229 1.40 18.37 -8.51
C ILE A 229 2.26 17.54 -9.46
N LEU A 230 2.77 16.39 -9.01
CA LEU A 230 3.57 15.50 -9.86
C LEU A 230 2.80 15.03 -11.10
N TYR A 231 1.50 14.76 -10.93
CA TYR A 231 0.60 14.43 -12.03
C TYR A 231 0.39 15.61 -12.99
N LEU A 232 0.07 16.79 -12.47
CA LEU A 232 -0.14 18.00 -13.28
C LEU A 232 1.13 18.45 -14.01
N ALA A 233 2.30 18.26 -13.39
CA ALA A 233 3.60 18.51 -14.01
C ALA A 233 3.95 17.48 -15.10
N GLY A 234 3.24 16.35 -15.16
CA GLY A 234 3.46 15.25 -16.10
C GLY A 234 4.63 14.34 -15.70
N LEU A 235 5.07 14.39 -14.44
CA LEU A 235 6.16 13.54 -13.93
C LEU A 235 5.67 12.14 -13.53
N VAL A 236 4.42 12.04 -13.13
CA VAL A 236 3.77 10.79 -12.75
C VAL A 236 2.49 10.67 -13.56
N ASN A 237 2.26 9.50 -14.16
CA ASN A 237 1.01 9.27 -14.87
C ASN A 237 -0.13 8.87 -13.92
N GLU A 238 -1.36 8.90 -14.44
CA GLU A 238 -2.55 8.62 -13.67
C GLU A 238 -2.56 7.21 -13.02
N ARG A 239 -1.93 6.22 -13.67
CA ARG A 239 -1.84 4.84 -13.15
C ARG A 239 -0.84 4.73 -12.00
N GLU A 240 0.31 5.36 -12.14
CA GLU A 240 1.37 5.42 -11.13
C GLU A 240 0.90 6.16 -9.88
N LEU A 241 0.16 7.28 -10.06
CA LEU A 241 -0.43 8.01 -8.94
C LEU A 241 -1.45 7.16 -8.16
N ILE A 242 -2.33 6.44 -8.87
CA ILE A 242 -3.27 5.52 -8.21
C ILE A 242 -2.55 4.40 -7.48
N ALA A 243 -1.52 3.81 -8.09
CA ALA A 243 -0.73 2.76 -7.46
C ALA A 243 -0.12 3.25 -6.14
N ALA A 244 0.49 4.44 -6.15
CA ALA A 244 1.03 5.06 -4.95
C ALA A 244 -0.06 5.36 -3.90
N ARG A 245 -1.23 5.86 -4.31
CA ARG A 245 -2.36 6.12 -3.40
C ARG A 245 -2.94 4.83 -2.80
N GLU A 246 -2.97 3.74 -3.56
CA GLU A 246 -3.39 2.44 -3.05
C GLU A 246 -2.41 1.93 -1.99
N ILE A 247 -1.11 2.02 -2.25
CA ILE A 247 -0.07 1.66 -1.28
C ILE A 247 -0.20 2.51 -0.01
N ALA A 248 -0.37 3.83 -0.16
CA ALA A 248 -0.54 4.74 0.98
C ALA A 248 -1.71 4.31 1.88
N VAL A 249 -2.88 4.04 1.30
CA VAL A 249 -4.08 3.67 2.04
C VAL A 249 -4.03 2.24 2.60
N THR A 250 -3.39 1.31 1.90
CA THR A 250 -3.32 -0.10 2.32
C THR A 250 -2.25 -0.35 3.38
N GLU A 251 -1.16 0.40 3.34
CA GLU A 251 -0.03 0.28 4.28
C GLU A 251 -0.05 1.32 5.41
N ASP A 252 -1.11 2.12 5.53
CA ASP A 252 -1.24 3.21 6.51
C ASP A 252 -0.06 4.20 6.46
N LYS A 253 0.39 4.50 5.24
CA LYS A 253 1.46 5.46 4.92
C LYS A 253 0.90 6.75 4.36
N THR A 254 1.71 7.81 4.38
CA THR A 254 1.34 9.04 3.67
C THR A 254 1.55 8.88 2.15
N VAL A 255 0.87 9.71 1.34
CA VAL A 255 1.01 9.66 -0.12
C VAL A 255 2.46 9.92 -0.54
N GLU A 256 3.16 10.81 0.15
CA GLU A 256 4.57 11.13 -0.08
C GLU A 256 5.46 9.90 0.17
N GLN A 257 5.25 9.20 1.29
CA GLN A 257 6.00 7.98 1.59
C GLN A 257 5.76 6.89 0.55
N ALA A 258 4.53 6.76 0.06
CA ALA A 258 4.20 5.79 -0.98
C ALA A 258 4.83 6.17 -2.33
N LEU A 259 4.83 7.45 -2.70
CA LEU A 259 5.51 7.96 -3.90
C LEU A 259 7.01 7.70 -3.85
N ILE A 260 7.65 7.87 -2.67
CA ILE A 260 9.06 7.54 -2.46
C ILE A 260 9.30 6.04 -2.58
N SER A 261 8.45 5.21 -1.96
CA SER A 261 8.62 3.75 -2.04
C SER A 261 8.45 3.18 -3.45
N CYS A 262 7.63 3.84 -4.28
CA CYS A 262 7.49 3.49 -5.69
C CYS A 262 8.63 4.01 -6.57
N GLY A 263 9.50 4.86 -6.03
CA GLY A 263 10.58 5.50 -6.78
C GLY A 263 10.14 6.64 -7.69
N PHE A 264 8.92 7.17 -7.52
CA PHE A 264 8.40 8.30 -8.30
C PHE A 264 8.92 9.65 -7.83
N SER A 265 9.42 9.72 -6.59
CA SER A 265 10.02 10.92 -6.01
C SER A 265 11.13 10.53 -5.05
N THR A 266 12.12 11.39 -4.87
CA THR A 266 13.10 11.23 -3.78
C THR A 266 12.57 11.89 -2.50
N GLN A 267 13.20 11.59 -1.37
CA GLN A 267 12.87 12.24 -0.11
C GLN A 267 13.15 13.76 -0.15
N LYS A 268 14.18 14.19 -0.88
CA LYS A 268 14.52 15.61 -1.01
C LYS A 268 13.49 16.35 -1.86
N SER A 269 13.16 15.80 -3.03
CA SER A 269 12.17 16.39 -3.92
C SER A 269 10.77 16.42 -3.30
N THR A 270 10.37 15.41 -2.50
CA THR A 270 9.10 15.46 -1.77
C THR A 270 9.05 16.58 -0.73
N LEU A 271 10.15 16.86 -0.04
CA LEU A 271 10.20 17.94 0.94
C LEU A 271 10.12 19.31 0.25
N ALA A 272 10.88 19.48 -0.84
CA ALA A 272 10.78 20.64 -1.72
C ALA A 272 9.35 20.88 -2.23
N LEU A 273 8.67 19.83 -2.70
CA LEU A 273 7.29 19.92 -3.19
C LEU A 273 6.28 20.27 -2.09
N ASN A 274 6.50 19.80 -0.86
CA ASN A 274 5.68 20.17 0.28
C ASN A 274 5.82 21.65 0.66
N GLU A 275 7.02 22.21 0.58
CA GLU A 275 7.23 23.65 0.77
C GLU A 275 6.54 24.47 -0.31
N LEU A 276 6.64 24.06 -1.58
CA LEU A 276 5.91 24.71 -2.68
C LEU A 276 4.38 24.66 -2.47
N LEU A 277 3.86 23.54 -1.96
CA LEU A 277 2.44 23.44 -1.58
C LEU A 277 2.06 24.33 -0.42
N LEU A 278 2.95 24.54 0.55
CA LEU A 278 2.73 25.45 1.67
C LEU A 278 2.62 26.89 1.15
N MET A 279 3.54 27.29 0.28
CA MET A 279 3.54 28.60 -0.38
C MET A 279 2.29 28.84 -1.24
N LEU A 280 1.78 27.80 -1.91
CA LEU A 280 0.49 27.87 -2.61
C LEU A 280 -0.68 28.18 -1.65
N LYS A 281 -0.68 27.53 -0.48
CA LYS A 281 -1.72 27.73 0.55
C LYS A 281 -1.66 29.11 1.19
N GLU A 282 -0.45 29.64 1.34
CA GLU A 282 -0.20 31.00 1.84
C GLU A 282 -0.50 32.07 0.77
N GLY A 283 -0.64 31.66 -0.49
CA GLY A 283 -0.93 32.54 -1.62
C GLY A 283 0.28 33.31 -2.14
N THR A 284 1.49 32.93 -1.73
CA THR A 284 2.73 33.54 -2.20
C THR A 284 3.11 33.06 -3.61
N LEU A 285 2.76 31.82 -3.95
CA LEU A 285 3.01 31.25 -5.28
C LEU A 285 1.73 30.88 -6.00
N GLN A 286 1.74 31.07 -7.33
CA GLN A 286 0.68 30.62 -8.21
C GLN A 286 0.93 29.19 -8.68
N GLU A 287 -0.16 28.50 -9.04
CA GLU A 287 -0.10 27.10 -9.50
C GLU A 287 0.85 26.92 -10.70
N ASP A 288 0.85 27.84 -11.66
CA ASP A 288 1.69 27.76 -12.85
C ASP A 288 3.19 27.80 -12.52
N GLN A 289 3.58 28.61 -11.52
CA GLN A 289 4.97 28.71 -11.06
C GLN A 289 5.42 27.38 -10.44
N ILE A 290 4.59 26.78 -9.60
CA ILE A 290 4.86 25.49 -8.96
C ILE A 290 5.02 24.39 -10.00
N LEU A 291 4.18 24.37 -11.04
CA LEU A 291 4.27 23.37 -12.10
C LEU A 291 5.57 23.50 -12.91
N GLN A 292 6.03 24.73 -13.17
CA GLN A 292 7.32 24.94 -13.86
C GLN A 292 8.51 24.51 -13.00
N LEU A 293 8.52 24.87 -11.71
CA LEU A 293 9.56 24.45 -10.76
C LEU A 293 9.56 22.93 -10.61
N THR A 294 8.38 22.32 -10.54
CA THR A 294 8.23 20.88 -10.48
C THR A 294 8.79 20.20 -11.74
N LYS A 295 8.55 20.74 -12.93
CA LYS A 295 9.15 20.19 -14.16
C LYS A 295 10.68 20.23 -14.14
N LYS A 296 11.28 21.25 -13.52
CA LYS A 296 12.74 21.32 -13.34
C LYS A 296 13.26 20.19 -12.43
N LEU A 297 12.44 19.65 -11.51
CA LEU A 297 12.79 18.48 -10.68
C LEU A 297 13.06 17.20 -11.49
N GLN A 298 12.56 17.09 -12.74
CA GLN A 298 12.87 15.96 -13.60
C GLN A 298 14.37 15.85 -13.92
N THR A 299 15.06 16.99 -13.88
CA THR A 299 16.47 17.11 -14.31
C THR A 299 17.45 17.11 -13.15
N VAL A 300 17.03 17.57 -11.96
CA VAL A 300 17.89 17.72 -10.78
C VAL A 300 17.09 17.37 -9.53
N ASP A 301 17.67 16.53 -8.67
CA ASP A 301 17.11 16.17 -7.36
C ASP A 301 17.25 17.36 -6.39
N TRP A 302 16.27 18.28 -6.41
CA TRP A 302 16.36 19.51 -5.62
C TRP A 302 16.13 19.32 -4.13
N ASP A 303 16.88 20.11 -3.35
CA ASP A 303 16.60 20.40 -1.96
C ASP A 303 15.92 21.78 -1.81
N ILE A 304 15.44 22.08 -0.60
CA ILE A 304 14.72 23.32 -0.30
C ILE A 304 15.54 24.58 -0.70
N PRO A 305 16.85 24.68 -0.41
CA PRO A 305 17.65 25.83 -0.86
C PRO A 305 17.67 26.02 -2.38
N GLN A 306 17.72 24.94 -3.17
CA GLN A 306 17.71 25.03 -4.64
C GLN A 306 16.35 25.48 -5.17
N VAL A 307 15.26 25.08 -4.53
CA VAL A 307 13.91 25.57 -4.86
C VAL A 307 13.80 27.07 -4.60
N LEU A 308 14.28 27.53 -3.44
CA LEU A 308 14.25 28.94 -3.06
C LEU A 308 15.12 29.80 -4.00
N ALA A 309 16.33 29.34 -4.34
CA ALA A 309 17.18 30.03 -5.30
C ALA A 309 16.54 30.11 -6.70
N ALA A 310 15.87 29.04 -7.14
CA ALA A 310 15.14 29.06 -8.40
C ALA A 310 13.95 30.01 -8.35
N LEU A 311 13.30 30.19 -7.19
CA LEU A 311 12.23 31.16 -6.99
C LEU A 311 12.75 32.60 -7.08
N ASP A 312 13.89 32.89 -6.45
CA ASP A 312 14.53 34.22 -6.51
C ASP A 312 14.89 34.59 -7.96
N GLU A 313 15.43 33.65 -8.74
CA GLU A 313 15.67 33.84 -10.19
C GLU A 313 14.36 34.15 -10.93
N TYR A 314 13.25 33.50 -10.58
CA TYR A 314 11.95 33.75 -11.21
C TYR A 314 11.36 35.12 -10.86
N GLU A 315 11.53 35.60 -9.64
CA GLU A 315 11.12 36.96 -9.26
C GLU A 315 11.90 38.01 -10.07
N GLU A 316 13.21 37.82 -10.29
CA GLU A 316 14.03 38.70 -11.13
C GLU A 316 13.55 38.77 -12.60
N PHE A 317 12.98 37.70 -13.16
CA PHE A 317 12.44 37.70 -14.54
C PHE A 317 11.05 38.33 -14.66
N VAL A 318 10.28 38.43 -13.58
CA VAL A 318 8.91 38.96 -13.59
C VAL A 318 8.88 40.48 -13.36
N GLU A 319 9.97 41.07 -12.85
CA GLU A 319 10.10 42.52 -12.62
C GLU A 319 10.45 43.35 -13.88
N GLU A 320 10.48 42.77 -15.09
CA GLU A 320 10.33 43.61 -16.29
C GLU A 320 8.85 44.03 -16.40
N GLU A 321 8.49 45.14 -15.74
CA GLU A 321 7.26 45.88 -16.05
C GLU A 321 7.30 46.22 -17.53
N ILE A 322 6.70 45.36 -18.36
CA ILE A 322 6.52 45.68 -19.78
C ILE A 322 5.49 46.81 -19.81
N GLU A 323 5.98 48.05 -19.92
CA GLU A 323 5.13 49.21 -20.04
C GLU A 323 4.14 48.97 -21.19
N VAL A 324 2.84 49.19 -20.93
CA VAL A 324 1.78 48.99 -21.92
C VAL A 324 2.08 49.74 -23.23
N GLY A 325 2.81 50.86 -23.14
CA GLY A 325 3.29 51.60 -24.30
C GLY A 325 4.24 50.81 -25.21
N ASP A 326 5.10 49.96 -24.65
CA ASP A 326 6.07 49.17 -25.42
C ASP A 326 5.42 47.95 -26.09
N LEU A 327 4.42 47.34 -25.44
CA LEU A 327 3.54 46.34 -26.07
C LEU A 327 2.75 46.93 -27.25
N LEU A 328 2.25 48.16 -27.12
CA LEU A 328 1.50 48.84 -28.17
C LEU A 328 2.37 49.23 -29.37
N LYS A 329 3.65 49.56 -29.13
CA LYS A 329 4.65 49.78 -30.20
C LYS A 329 4.99 48.48 -30.92
N LEU A 330 5.27 47.40 -30.17
CA LEU A 330 5.65 46.10 -30.72
C LEU A 330 4.55 45.44 -31.55
N THR A 331 3.29 45.64 -31.16
CA THR A 331 2.13 45.11 -31.90
C THR A 331 1.74 45.96 -33.11
N GLY A 332 2.42 47.08 -33.35
CA GLY A 332 2.11 48.01 -34.44
C GLY A 332 0.78 48.74 -34.29
N CYS A 333 0.16 48.67 -33.11
CA CYS A 333 -1.14 49.29 -32.83
C CYS A 333 -1.05 50.82 -32.75
N ILE A 334 0.12 51.36 -32.40
CA ILE A 334 0.37 52.80 -32.25
C ILE A 334 1.73 53.15 -32.86
N HIS A 335 1.77 54.19 -33.70
CA HIS A 335 3.03 54.71 -34.21
C HIS A 335 3.76 55.47 -33.08
N PRO A 336 5.09 55.35 -32.93
CA PRO A 336 5.84 55.95 -31.81
C PRO A 336 5.61 57.46 -31.64
N GLU A 337 5.41 58.17 -32.74
CA GLU A 337 5.12 59.62 -32.74
C GLU A 337 3.75 59.96 -32.11
N ASP A 338 2.75 59.10 -32.26
CA ASP A 338 1.40 59.34 -31.70
C ASP A 338 1.39 59.19 -30.18
N LEU A 339 2.27 58.33 -29.65
CA LEU A 339 2.43 58.10 -28.22
C LEU A 339 3.10 59.29 -27.55
N GLU A 340 4.10 59.90 -28.19
CA GLU A 340 4.74 61.16 -27.73
C GLU A 340 3.77 62.35 -27.74
N ILE A 341 2.87 62.43 -28.74
CA ILE A 341 1.85 63.48 -28.79
C ILE A 341 0.82 63.29 -27.67
N ALA A 342 0.43 62.04 -27.39
CA ALA A 342 -0.53 61.72 -26.33
C ALA A 342 0.03 61.99 -24.92
N THR A 343 1.29 61.62 -24.67
CA THR A 343 1.95 61.89 -23.38
C THR A 343 2.14 63.38 -23.16
N ASN A 344 2.60 64.12 -24.17
CA ASN A 344 2.71 65.59 -24.11
C ASN A 344 1.35 66.27 -23.87
N LYS A 345 0.27 65.81 -24.51
CA LYS A 345 -1.09 66.32 -24.26
C LYS A 345 -1.58 66.02 -22.84
N SER A 346 -1.24 64.87 -22.26
CA SER A 346 -1.60 64.53 -20.88
C SER A 346 -0.89 65.42 -19.85
N LEU A 347 0.37 65.77 -20.10
CA LEU A 347 1.18 66.63 -19.22
C LEU A 347 0.71 68.09 -19.25
N THR A 348 0.24 68.59 -20.40
CA THR A 348 -0.33 69.94 -20.53
C THR A 348 -1.73 70.11 -19.91
N LYS A 349 -2.38 69.01 -19.49
CA LYS A 349 -3.71 69.01 -18.86
C LYS A 349 -3.68 68.74 -17.34
N ARG A 350 -2.50 68.74 -16.71
CA ARG A 350 -2.36 68.66 -15.25
C ARG A 350 -2.14 70.03 -14.63
#